data_AF-A0A2N6AAX8-F1
#
_entry.id   AF-A0A2N6AAX8-F1
#
_cell.length_a   1.000
_cell.length_b   1.000
_cell.length_c   1.000
_cell.angle_alpha   90.00
_cell.angle_beta   90.00
_cell.angle_gamma   90.00
#
_symmetry.space_group_name_H-M   'P 1'
#
loop_
_entity.id
_entity.type
_entity.pdbx_description
1 polymer ?
#
loop_
_entity_poly.entity_id
_entity_poly.type
_entity_poly.pdbx_seq_one_letter_code
_entity_poly.pdbx_strand_id
1 'polypeptide(L)'
;MLKKYLILSVLILILLLLIGWQYISIKGIDLTCTECKQGDLDIEINDFDTCVQEGNPVMESYPRQCRSGDQLFVEEVDLGPIEISEVVLDLPRPNQVITSPLKIVGEAKGTWFFEATMPVVLTDWDGLIIAEGYVTAYGDWMTEEMVAFKGTLEFEKPDYKNNGSLIIQKSNPSGLAKNDDAYEIQVLFE
;
A
#
# COMPACT_ATOMS: atom_id res chain seq x y z
N MET A 1 -29.17 44.49 82.54
CA MET A 1 -29.59 43.22 81.90
C MET A 1 -29.14 43.14 80.44
N LEU A 2 -29.36 44.16 79.60
CA LEU A 2 -29.02 44.15 78.16
C LEU A 2 -27.52 43.94 77.82
N LYS A 3 -26.58 44.55 78.57
CA LYS A 3 -25.13 44.42 78.32
C LYS A 3 -24.59 42.99 78.45
N LYS A 4 -25.20 42.15 79.31
CA LYS A 4 -24.77 40.74 79.49
C LYS A 4 -25.11 39.88 78.27
N TYR A 5 -26.27 40.12 77.65
CA TYR A 5 -26.68 39.43 76.41
C TYR A 5 -25.86 39.89 75.20
N LEU A 6 -25.48 41.18 75.14
CA LEU A 6 -24.60 41.69 74.10
C LEU A 6 -23.23 40.98 74.13
N ILE A 7 -22.61 40.87 75.30
CA ILE A 7 -21.31 40.19 75.47
C ILE A 7 -21.41 38.70 75.13
N LEU A 8 -22.51 38.04 75.53
CA LEU A 8 -22.75 36.63 75.21
C LEU A 8 -22.91 36.39 73.70
N SER A 9 -23.61 37.28 72.98
CA SER A 9 -23.80 37.17 71.53
C SER A 9 -22.50 37.35 70.74
N VAL A 10 -21.62 38.25 71.19
CA VAL A 10 -20.30 38.48 70.58
C VAL A 10 -19.38 37.28 70.79
N LEU A 11 -19.38 36.68 71.99
CA LEU A 11 -18.58 35.50 72.28
C LEU A 11 -19.00 34.28 71.43
N ILE A 12 -20.30 34.09 71.21
CA ILE A 12 -20.82 33.01 70.34
C ILE A 12 -20.38 33.23 68.89
N LEU A 13 -20.41 34.47 68.40
CA LEU A 13 -20.05 34.79 67.02
C LEU A 13 -18.54 34.59 66.77
N ILE A 14 -17.69 34.94 67.76
CA ILE A 14 -16.25 34.66 67.73
C ILE A 14 -15.99 33.14 67.74
N LEU A 15 -16.72 32.38 68.55
CA LEU A 15 -16.59 30.92 68.61
C LEU A 15 -16.95 30.28 67.25
N LEU A 16 -18.03 30.72 66.62
CA LEU A 16 -18.44 30.22 65.30
C LEU A 16 -17.42 30.56 64.20
N LEU A 17 -16.82 31.75 64.25
CA LEU A 17 -15.76 32.13 63.32
C LEU A 17 -14.49 31.29 63.51
N LEU A 18 -14.11 30.96 64.75
CA LEU A 18 -12.97 30.09 65.05
C LEU A 18 -13.21 28.64 64.60
N ILE A 19 -14.42 28.12 64.78
CA ILE A 19 -14.80 26.79 64.32
C ILE A 19 -14.83 26.73 62.78
N GLY A 20 -15.36 27.78 62.13
CA GLY A 20 -15.34 27.90 60.67
C GLY A 20 -13.93 27.95 60.11
N TRP A 21 -13.03 28.72 60.75
CA TRP A 21 -11.61 28.77 60.38
C TRP A 21 -10.92 27.40 60.53
N GLN A 22 -11.15 26.69 61.63
CA GLN A 22 -10.62 25.34 61.83
C GLN A 22 -11.13 24.37 60.75
N TYR A 23 -12.41 24.44 60.39
CA TYR A 23 -12.98 23.57 59.36
C TYR A 23 -12.36 23.82 57.98
N ILE A 24 -12.11 25.08 57.64
CA ILE A 24 -11.46 25.48 56.38
C ILE A 24 -9.99 25.04 56.37
N SER A 25 -9.28 25.13 57.50
CA SER A 25 -7.88 24.70 57.59
C SER A 25 -7.69 23.17 57.57
N ILE A 26 -8.69 22.39 57.99
CA ILE A 26 -8.67 20.91 57.95
C ILE A 26 -9.04 20.38 56.56
N LYS A 27 -9.93 21.08 55.83
CA LYS A 27 -10.26 20.78 54.43
C LYS A 27 -9.28 21.50 53.48
N GLY A 28 -7.99 21.38 53.78
CA GLY A 28 -6.92 21.78 52.86
C GLY A 28 -7.18 21.12 51.50
N ILE A 29 -7.36 21.94 50.48
CA ILE A 29 -7.43 21.51 49.10
C ILE A 29 -6.00 21.13 48.72
N ASP A 30 -5.67 19.85 48.86
CA ASP A 30 -4.44 19.26 48.34
C ASP A 30 -4.55 19.23 46.81
N LEU A 31 -4.01 20.25 46.17
CA LEU A 31 -3.73 20.28 44.73
C LEU A 31 -2.31 19.74 44.47
N THR A 32 -2.00 18.59 45.04
CA THR A 32 -0.90 17.75 44.55
C THR A 32 -1.54 16.57 43.86
N CYS A 33 -1.24 16.38 42.58
CA CYS A 33 -1.64 15.21 41.80
C CYS A 33 -0.99 13.95 42.39
N THR A 34 -1.54 13.48 43.51
CA THR A 34 -1.24 12.20 44.13
C THR A 34 -2.15 11.19 43.47
N GLU A 35 -1.70 10.70 42.30
CA GLU A 35 -2.07 9.48 41.58
C GLU A 35 -2.01 9.72 40.05
N CYS A 36 -0.80 9.87 39.51
CA CYS A 36 -0.52 9.17 38.26
C CYS A 36 -0.24 7.72 38.66
N LYS A 37 -1.30 6.93 38.92
CA LYS A 37 -1.14 5.48 38.84
C LYS A 37 -0.86 5.19 37.39
N GLN A 38 0.43 5.06 37.06
CA GLN A 38 0.83 4.25 35.92
C GLN A 38 0.16 2.90 36.18
N GLY A 39 -0.93 2.64 35.48
CA GLY A 39 -1.54 1.32 35.45
C GLY A 39 -0.46 0.40 34.91
N ASP A 40 0.11 -0.40 35.78
CA ASP A 40 0.88 -1.59 35.45
C ASP A 40 -0.11 -2.59 34.85
N LEU A 41 -0.53 -2.31 33.61
CA LEU A 41 -1.13 -3.28 32.73
C LEU A 41 0.06 -4.03 32.15
N ASP A 42 0.27 -5.27 32.60
CA ASP A 42 1.08 -6.24 31.85
C ASP A 42 0.39 -6.41 30.48
N ILE A 43 0.75 -5.56 29.53
CA ILE A 43 0.30 -5.68 28.15
C ILE A 43 1.14 -6.78 27.54
N GLU A 44 0.51 -7.95 27.35
CA GLU A 44 1.11 -9.06 26.66
C GLU A 44 1.34 -8.68 25.19
N ILE A 45 2.59 -8.46 24.81
CA ILE A 45 2.97 -8.14 23.44
C ILE A 45 2.94 -9.45 22.63
N ASN A 46 1.93 -9.59 21.78
CA ASN A 46 1.71 -10.79 20.97
C ASN A 46 1.85 -10.55 19.45
N ASP A 47 1.86 -9.29 19.01
CA ASP A 47 1.97 -8.91 17.60
C ASP A 47 2.85 -7.68 17.39
N PHE A 48 3.12 -7.38 16.12
CA PHE A 48 3.93 -6.25 15.72
C PHE A 48 3.31 -4.91 16.14
N ASP A 49 2.00 -4.75 15.98
CA ASP A 49 1.30 -3.50 16.28
C ASP A 49 1.35 -3.15 17.77
N THR A 50 1.12 -4.14 18.63
CA THR A 50 1.24 -4.03 20.09
C THR A 50 2.69 -3.74 20.47
N CYS A 51 3.67 -4.39 19.85
CA CYS A 51 5.08 -4.11 20.10
C CYS A 51 5.44 -2.65 19.84
N VAL A 52 4.95 -2.07 18.73
CA VAL A 52 5.18 -0.66 18.37
C VAL A 52 4.43 0.30 19.28
N GLN A 53 3.18 -0.02 19.64
CA GLN A 53 2.36 0.79 20.55
C GLN A 53 3.01 0.94 21.94
N GLU A 54 3.71 -0.11 22.40
CA GLU A 54 4.51 -0.10 23.63
C GLU A 54 5.83 0.71 23.50
N GLY A 55 6.09 1.32 22.34
CA GLY A 55 7.25 2.20 22.13
C GLY A 55 8.58 1.45 21.95
N ASN A 56 8.54 0.15 21.67
CA ASN A 56 9.73 -0.64 21.41
C ASN A 56 10.43 -0.23 20.09
N PRO A 57 11.75 -0.43 19.97
CA PRO A 57 12.48 -0.08 18.77
C PRO A 57 12.03 -0.91 17.56
N VAL A 58 11.78 -0.21 16.45
CA VAL A 58 11.51 -0.81 15.13
C VAL A 58 12.77 -0.74 14.29
N MET A 59 13.16 -1.87 13.70
CA MET A 59 14.31 -1.98 12.82
C MET A 59 13.97 -1.51 11.40
N GLU A 60 14.91 -0.85 10.73
CA GLU A 60 14.80 -0.39 9.34
C GLU A 60 15.00 -1.56 8.34
N SER A 61 14.18 -2.59 8.44
CA SER A 61 14.10 -3.71 7.49
C SER A 61 12.72 -3.78 6.84
N TYR A 62 12.62 -4.44 5.68
CA TYR A 62 11.33 -4.81 5.08
C TYR A 62 11.19 -6.34 5.01
N PRO A 63 10.12 -6.94 5.58
CA PRO A 63 9.09 -6.31 6.43
C PRO A 63 9.68 -5.69 7.71
N ARG A 64 8.95 -4.74 8.31
CA ARG A 64 9.38 -4.08 9.54
C ARG A 64 9.44 -5.09 10.69
N GLN A 65 10.37 -4.89 11.61
CA GLN A 65 10.56 -5.76 12.76
C GLN A 65 10.61 -4.92 14.03
N CYS A 66 9.79 -5.26 15.02
CA CYS A 66 9.75 -4.61 16.32
C CYS A 66 10.34 -5.55 17.37
N ARG A 67 11.21 -5.05 18.24
CA ARG A 67 11.90 -5.86 19.25
C ARG A 67 11.48 -5.48 20.66
N SER A 68 10.85 -6.41 21.39
CA SER A 68 10.61 -6.29 22.83
C SER A 68 11.46 -7.31 23.59
N GLY A 69 12.49 -6.84 24.31
CA GLY A 69 13.46 -7.71 24.97
C GLY A 69 14.18 -8.65 23.99
N ASP A 70 14.01 -9.96 24.18
CA ASP A 70 14.55 -11.01 23.29
C ASP A 70 13.54 -11.53 22.25
N GLN A 71 12.30 -11.01 22.28
CA GLN A 71 11.28 -11.33 21.31
C GLN A 71 11.30 -10.34 20.15
N LEU A 72 11.07 -10.88 18.95
CA LEU A 72 11.03 -10.12 17.71
C LEU A 72 9.71 -10.39 17.02
N PHE A 73 8.98 -9.32 16.75
CA PHE A 73 7.68 -9.32 16.10
C PHE A 73 7.87 -8.77 14.69
N VAL A 74 7.49 -9.53 13.68
CA VAL A 74 7.62 -9.14 12.26
C VAL A 74 6.24 -8.67 11.79
N GLU A 75 6.20 -7.56 11.06
CA GLU A 75 4.98 -7.07 10.43
C GLU A 75 4.46 -8.08 9.39
N GLU A 76 3.20 -8.47 9.53
CA GLU A 76 2.51 -9.26 8.50
C GLU A 76 2.13 -8.34 7.34
N VAL A 77 2.79 -8.53 6.19
CA VAL A 77 2.46 -7.79 4.97
C VAL A 77 1.42 -8.59 4.19
N ASP A 78 0.18 -8.11 4.18
CA ASP A 78 -0.83 -8.59 3.24
C ASP A 78 -0.54 -8.01 1.85
N LEU A 79 0.08 -8.82 0.99
CA LEU A 79 0.34 -8.46 -0.41
C LEU A 79 -0.93 -8.53 -1.29
N GLY A 80 -2.09 -8.89 -0.70
CA GLY A 80 -3.32 -9.15 -1.44
C GLY A 80 -3.21 -10.37 -2.36
N PRO A 81 -4.18 -10.59 -3.25
CA PRO A 81 -4.03 -11.57 -4.31
C PRO A 81 -2.86 -11.13 -5.20
N ILE A 82 -1.82 -11.97 -5.26
CA ILE A 82 -0.73 -11.79 -6.21
C ILE A 82 -1.34 -12.00 -7.60
N GLU A 83 -1.65 -10.91 -8.31
CA GLU A 83 -2.04 -10.93 -9.72
C GLU A 83 -0.82 -11.39 -10.52
N ILE A 84 -0.74 -12.69 -10.77
CA ILE A 84 0.31 -13.27 -11.60
C ILE A 84 0.05 -12.80 -13.02
N SER A 85 1.01 -12.06 -13.59
CA SER A 85 0.91 -11.57 -14.96
C SER A 85 0.63 -12.72 -15.93
N GLU A 86 -0.40 -12.57 -16.77
CA GLU A 86 -0.78 -13.58 -17.74
C GLU A 86 0.11 -13.58 -19.00
N VAL A 87 0.97 -12.57 -19.13
CA VAL A 87 1.91 -12.39 -20.25
C VAL A 87 3.29 -12.06 -19.70
N VAL A 88 4.30 -12.80 -20.15
CA VAL A 88 5.70 -12.58 -19.84
C VAL A 88 6.43 -12.30 -21.14
N LEU A 89 7.05 -11.14 -21.25
CA LEU A 89 7.77 -10.72 -22.45
C LEU A 89 9.28 -10.85 -22.27
N ASP A 90 9.93 -11.65 -23.12
CA ASP A 90 11.38 -11.83 -23.11
C ASP A 90 12.08 -10.77 -23.99
N LEU A 91 11.49 -10.47 -25.14
CA LEU A 91 11.98 -9.50 -26.12
C LEU A 91 10.82 -8.73 -26.76
N PRO A 92 10.90 -7.40 -26.89
CA PRO A 92 11.89 -6.52 -26.25
C PRO A 92 11.65 -6.42 -24.73
N ARG A 93 12.69 -6.05 -23.98
CA ARG A 93 12.56 -5.71 -22.55
C ARG A 93 12.02 -4.29 -22.37
N PRO A 94 11.42 -3.96 -21.21
CA PRO A 94 11.01 -2.60 -20.91
C PRO A 94 12.15 -1.59 -21.09
N ASN A 95 11.86 -0.48 -21.76
CA ASN A 95 12.79 0.61 -22.13
C ASN A 95 13.95 0.19 -23.03
N GLN A 96 13.87 -0.99 -23.67
CA GLN A 96 14.87 -1.41 -24.63
C GLN A 96 14.80 -0.54 -25.89
N VAL A 97 15.98 -0.23 -26.44
CA VAL A 97 16.14 0.40 -27.75
C VAL A 97 15.86 -0.65 -28.85
N ILE A 98 14.92 -0.35 -29.74
CA ILE A 98 14.40 -1.25 -30.78
C ILE A 98 14.66 -0.71 -32.18
N THR A 99 14.86 -1.63 -33.12
CA THR A 99 15.05 -1.37 -34.55
C THR A 99 14.06 -2.18 -35.38
N SER A 100 13.73 -1.69 -36.57
CA SER A 100 12.88 -2.41 -37.52
C SER A 100 13.70 -3.46 -38.31
N PRO A 101 13.22 -4.70 -38.49
CA PRO A 101 12.00 -5.28 -37.91
C PRO A 101 12.17 -5.63 -36.42
N LEU A 102 11.16 -5.30 -35.61
CA LEU A 102 11.11 -5.63 -34.19
C LEU A 102 10.77 -7.10 -34.00
N LYS A 103 11.64 -7.84 -33.32
CA LYS A 103 11.36 -9.21 -32.88
C LYS A 103 10.65 -9.22 -31.53
N ILE A 104 9.52 -9.91 -31.47
CA ILE A 104 8.69 -10.04 -30.26
C ILE A 104 8.70 -11.51 -29.84
N VAL A 105 9.10 -11.80 -28.59
CA VAL A 105 9.21 -13.15 -28.03
C VAL A 105 8.77 -13.13 -26.57
N GLY A 106 7.96 -14.09 -26.16
CA GLY A 106 7.56 -14.25 -24.78
C GLY A 106 6.63 -15.45 -24.60
N GLU A 107 5.91 -15.48 -23.49
CA GLU A 107 4.92 -16.48 -23.13
C GLU A 107 3.63 -15.79 -22.67
N ALA A 108 2.48 -16.33 -23.02
CA ALA A 108 1.18 -15.84 -22.56
C ALA A 108 0.27 -17.03 -22.24
N LYS A 109 -0.69 -16.87 -21.33
CA LYS A 109 -1.69 -17.91 -21.09
C LYS A 109 -2.41 -18.26 -22.39
N GLY A 110 -2.73 -19.53 -22.63
CA GLY A 110 -3.42 -19.97 -23.85
C GLY A 110 -4.73 -19.21 -24.15
N THR A 111 -5.41 -18.70 -23.11
CA THR A 111 -6.61 -17.85 -23.22
C THR A 111 -6.38 -16.49 -23.92
N TRP A 112 -5.13 -16.07 -24.12
CA TRP A 112 -4.78 -14.85 -24.86
C TRP A 112 -4.85 -15.02 -26.38
N PHE A 113 -4.79 -16.26 -26.85
CA PHE A 113 -4.74 -16.59 -28.26
C PHE A 113 -6.12 -16.89 -28.82
N PHE A 114 -6.32 -16.52 -30.08
CA PHE A 114 -7.39 -17.05 -30.92
C PHE A 114 -6.78 -17.51 -32.24
N GLU A 115 -7.11 -18.74 -32.65
CA GLU A 115 -6.52 -19.36 -33.85
C GLU A 115 -4.97 -19.36 -33.81
N ALA A 116 -4.38 -19.63 -32.65
CA ALA A 116 -2.94 -19.61 -32.38
C ALA A 116 -2.23 -18.25 -32.58
N THR A 117 -2.99 -17.15 -32.67
CA THR A 117 -2.43 -15.81 -32.85
C THR A 117 -2.97 -14.83 -31.82
N MET A 118 -2.24 -13.75 -31.59
CA MET A 118 -2.74 -12.60 -30.85
C MET A 118 -2.22 -11.28 -31.42
N PRO A 119 -3.03 -10.21 -31.37
CA PRO A 119 -2.66 -8.91 -31.92
C PRO A 119 -1.55 -8.23 -31.10
N VAL A 120 -0.67 -7.54 -31.82
CA VAL A 120 0.36 -6.66 -31.25
C VAL A 120 0.31 -5.31 -31.94
N VAL A 121 0.43 -4.26 -31.14
CA VAL A 121 0.35 -2.87 -31.58
C VAL A 121 1.57 -2.13 -31.06
N LEU A 122 2.20 -1.34 -31.92
CA LEU A 122 3.29 -0.45 -31.56
C LEU A 122 2.81 0.98 -31.76
N THR A 123 2.93 1.79 -30.70
CA THR A 123 2.57 3.21 -30.74
C THR A 123 3.79 4.09 -30.58
N ASP A 124 3.66 5.34 -30.99
CA ASP A 124 4.65 6.37 -30.68
C ASP A 124 4.42 7.01 -29.29
N TRP A 125 5.04 8.16 -29.06
CA TRP A 125 5.00 8.91 -27.81
C TRP A 125 3.65 9.58 -27.51
N ASP A 126 2.79 9.79 -28.52
CA ASP A 126 1.47 10.42 -28.37
C ASP A 126 0.32 9.39 -28.38
N GLY A 127 0.66 8.12 -28.63
CA GLY A 127 -0.28 7.01 -28.70
C GLY A 127 -0.76 6.72 -30.11
N LEU A 128 -0.24 7.40 -31.13
CA LEU A 128 -0.49 7.07 -32.52
C LEU A 128 0.06 5.68 -32.83
N ILE A 129 -0.79 4.84 -33.40
CA ILE A 129 -0.41 3.50 -33.88
C ILE A 129 0.49 3.66 -35.10
N ILE A 130 1.73 3.19 -34.98
CA ILE A 130 2.74 3.24 -36.06
C ILE A 130 2.95 1.88 -36.73
N ALA A 131 2.61 0.78 -36.05
CA ALA A 131 2.61 -0.55 -36.64
C ALA A 131 1.64 -1.49 -35.90
N GLU A 132 1.02 -2.39 -36.66
CA GLU A 132 0.13 -3.43 -36.15
C GLU A 132 0.51 -4.77 -36.77
N GLY A 133 0.40 -5.84 -36.00
CA GLY A 133 0.69 -7.18 -36.47
C GLY A 133 0.18 -8.24 -35.54
N TYR A 134 0.67 -9.46 -35.74
CA TYR A 134 0.29 -10.62 -34.93
C TYR A 134 1.54 -11.40 -34.51
N VAL A 135 1.48 -11.95 -33.31
CA VAL A 135 2.43 -12.97 -32.86
C VAL A 135 1.74 -14.32 -32.86
N THR A 136 2.50 -15.38 -33.13
CA THR A 136 1.98 -16.74 -33.24
C THR A 136 2.48 -17.58 -32.08
N ALA A 137 1.60 -18.40 -31.49
CA ALA A 137 1.92 -19.37 -30.47
C ALA A 137 2.78 -20.52 -31.02
N TYR A 138 3.64 -21.07 -30.17
CA TYR A 138 4.45 -22.26 -30.40
C TYR A 138 3.93 -23.40 -29.54
N GLY A 139 3.15 -24.29 -30.16
CA GLY A 139 2.59 -25.46 -29.49
C GLY A 139 1.08 -25.40 -29.37
N ASP A 140 0.54 -26.11 -28.39
CA ASP A 140 -0.89 -26.14 -28.12
C ASP A 140 -1.29 -24.86 -27.36
N TRP A 141 -2.18 -24.09 -27.96
CA TRP A 141 -2.67 -22.82 -27.43
C TRP A 141 -4.03 -22.95 -26.75
N MET A 142 -4.73 -24.09 -26.90
CA MET A 142 -6.05 -24.32 -26.30
C MET A 142 -5.91 -24.80 -24.85
N THR A 143 -5.14 -24.07 -24.04
CA THR A 143 -4.81 -24.42 -22.66
C THR A 143 -4.94 -23.20 -21.73
N GLU A 144 -4.95 -23.43 -20.43
CA GLU A 144 -4.86 -22.36 -19.42
C GLU A 144 -3.41 -22.10 -18.96
N GLU A 145 -2.46 -22.84 -19.51
CA GLU A 145 -1.04 -22.77 -19.18
C GLU A 145 -0.33 -21.69 -20.01
N MET A 146 0.92 -21.38 -19.64
CA MET A 146 1.76 -20.46 -20.39
C MET A 146 2.20 -21.11 -21.71
N VAL A 147 2.01 -20.37 -22.81
CA VAL A 147 2.33 -20.80 -24.17
C VAL A 147 3.29 -19.79 -24.78
N ALA A 148 4.44 -20.27 -25.23
CA ALA A 148 5.42 -19.43 -25.90
C ALA A 148 4.89 -18.87 -27.21
N PHE A 149 5.23 -17.63 -27.53
CA PHE A 149 4.88 -16.97 -28.78
C PHE A 149 6.07 -16.25 -29.38
N LYS A 150 5.99 -16.01 -30.69
CA LYS A 150 6.96 -15.18 -31.40
C LYS A 150 6.34 -14.52 -32.62
N GLY A 151 6.84 -13.35 -32.96
CA GLY A 151 6.50 -12.64 -34.18
C GLY A 151 7.51 -11.55 -34.50
N THR A 152 7.29 -10.90 -35.62
CA THR A 152 8.10 -9.78 -36.08
C THR A 152 7.18 -8.67 -36.55
N LEU A 153 7.51 -7.44 -36.21
CA LEU A 153 6.74 -6.25 -36.57
C LEU A 153 7.65 -5.27 -37.31
N GLU A 154 7.27 -4.91 -38.53
CA GLU A 154 7.95 -3.87 -39.31
C GLU A 154 7.34 -2.51 -38.94
N PHE A 155 8.19 -1.52 -38.67
CA PHE A 155 7.75 -0.16 -38.36
C PHE A 155 8.72 0.88 -38.92
N GLU A 156 8.23 2.11 -39.06
CA GLU A 156 9.04 3.29 -39.37
C GLU A 156 9.28 4.09 -38.09
N LYS A 157 10.50 4.60 -37.94
CA LYS A 157 10.89 5.38 -36.76
C LYS A 157 10.11 6.70 -36.70
N PRO A 158 9.51 7.07 -35.55
CA PRO A 158 8.89 8.38 -35.38
C PRO A 158 9.91 9.54 -35.44
N ASP A 159 9.52 10.66 -36.07
CA ASP A 159 10.41 11.80 -36.31
C ASP A 159 10.73 12.65 -35.07
N TYR A 160 9.77 12.77 -34.14
CA TYR A 160 9.83 13.79 -33.07
C TYR A 160 10.43 13.27 -31.76
N LYS A 161 9.90 12.17 -31.22
CA LYS A 161 10.42 11.53 -30.01
C LYS A 161 10.75 10.08 -30.27
N ASN A 162 11.69 9.57 -29.49
CA ASN A 162 12.18 8.20 -29.60
C ASN A 162 11.58 7.25 -28.56
N ASN A 163 10.43 7.57 -27.96
CA ASN A 163 9.75 6.69 -27.02
C ASN A 163 8.38 6.27 -27.57
N GLY A 164 7.94 5.08 -27.22
CA GLY A 164 6.65 4.52 -27.62
C GLY A 164 6.25 3.34 -26.73
N SER A 165 5.12 2.72 -27.05
CA SER A 165 4.62 1.56 -26.31
C SER A 165 4.42 0.37 -27.24
N LEU A 166 4.91 -0.79 -26.80
CA LEU A 166 4.54 -2.08 -27.39
C LEU A 166 3.40 -2.66 -26.54
N ILE A 167 2.28 -2.91 -27.20
CA ILE A 167 1.04 -3.38 -26.60
C ILE A 167 0.73 -4.75 -27.18
N ILE A 168 0.65 -5.77 -26.32
CA ILE A 168 0.17 -7.10 -26.65
C ILE A 168 -1.28 -7.17 -26.21
N GLN A 169 -2.18 -7.48 -27.12
CA GLN A 169 -3.62 -7.48 -26.87
C GLN A 169 -4.13 -8.91 -26.80
N LYS A 170 -5.00 -9.16 -25.82
CA LYS A 170 -5.75 -10.41 -25.74
C LYS A 170 -6.68 -10.53 -26.94
N SER A 171 -6.65 -11.68 -27.61
CA SER A 171 -7.54 -11.91 -28.75
C SER A 171 -9.00 -11.93 -28.30
N ASN A 172 -9.80 -11.01 -28.81
CA ASN A 172 -11.23 -10.92 -28.48
C ASN A 172 -12.11 -10.93 -29.74
N PRO A 173 -12.36 -12.11 -30.35
CA PRO A 173 -13.25 -12.24 -31.52
C PRO A 173 -14.68 -11.78 -31.26
N SER A 174 -15.11 -11.77 -29.98
CA SER A 174 -16.46 -11.34 -29.60
C SER A 174 -16.62 -9.82 -29.53
N GLY A 175 -15.53 -9.06 -29.44
CA GLY A 175 -15.53 -7.61 -29.27
C GLY A 175 -16.19 -7.12 -27.98
N LEU A 176 -16.38 -8.00 -26.98
CA LEU A 176 -16.99 -7.63 -25.71
C LEU A 176 -15.94 -7.09 -24.74
N ALA A 177 -16.16 -5.90 -24.19
CA ALA A 177 -15.23 -5.22 -23.28
C ALA A 177 -14.77 -6.05 -22.07
N LYS A 178 -15.62 -6.96 -21.57
CA LYS A 178 -15.28 -7.84 -20.45
C LYS A 178 -14.17 -8.86 -20.76
N ASN A 179 -13.87 -9.08 -22.04
CA ASN A 179 -12.86 -10.01 -22.52
C ASN A 179 -11.60 -9.28 -23.03
N ASP A 180 -11.62 -7.94 -23.02
CA ASP A 180 -10.47 -7.13 -23.42
C ASP A 180 -9.44 -7.14 -22.30
N ASP A 181 -8.19 -7.38 -22.67
CA ASP A 181 -7.04 -7.26 -21.79
C ASP A 181 -5.81 -6.91 -22.64
N ALA A 182 -4.83 -6.25 -22.03
CA ALA A 182 -3.63 -5.82 -22.73
C ALA A 182 -2.42 -5.79 -21.79
N TYR A 183 -1.28 -6.22 -22.31
CA TYR A 183 0.02 -6.11 -21.68
C TYR A 183 0.85 -5.06 -22.41
N GLU A 184 1.27 -4.02 -21.70
CA GLU A 184 1.99 -2.88 -22.27
C GLU A 184 3.38 -2.73 -21.67
N ILE A 185 4.37 -2.48 -22.51
CA ILE A 185 5.70 -2.03 -22.10
C ILE A 185 6.13 -0.81 -22.90
N GLN A 186 6.94 0.05 -22.27
CA GLN A 186 7.59 1.15 -22.96
C GLN A 186 8.82 0.65 -23.73
N VAL A 187 9.06 1.23 -24.90
CA VAL A 187 10.22 0.95 -25.76
C VAL A 187 10.81 2.26 -26.27
N LEU A 188 12.06 2.21 -26.71
CA LEU A 188 12.76 3.34 -27.30
C LEU A 188 13.15 3.05 -28.75
N PHE A 189 13.03 4.02 -29.66
CA PHE A 189 13.38 3.85 -31.07
C PHE A 189 14.84 4.27 -31.33
N GLU A 190 15.60 3.44 -32.06
CA GLU A 190 16.96 3.78 -32.53
C GLU A 190 16.97 4.67 -33.76
#